data_AF-A0A559L635-F1
#
_entry.id   AF-A0A559L635-F1
#
_cell.length_a   1.000
_cell.length_b   1.000
_cell.length_c   1.000
_cell.angle_alpha   90.00
_cell.angle_beta   90.00
_cell.angle_gamma   90.00
#
_symmetry.space_group_name_H-M   'P 1'
#
loop_
_entity.id
_entity.type
_entity.pdbx_description
1 polymer ?
#
loop_
_entity_poly.entity_id
_entity_poly.type
_entity_poly.pdbx_seq_one_letter_code
_entity_poly.pdbx_strand_id
1 'polypeptide(L)'
;MTFQYDKLPNNGFVRIFELKPGKDGDPLQDNLRTYLRKEAPKYEALSYVWGSSVRNQHMKCNDHEFMITNSLDLALRRLRSISDSRFLWIYQICIDQTSLEERSEQVSIMGDIYSGAAVVNTWLGPADAGEAATTTTIISTLAEAKSLENRGDHFPENEYLQELGLPTRDSSAWGALNSMLNTPYFSRVWIMQELAVAPTYDLL
;
A
#
# COMPACT_ATOMS: atom_id res chain seq x y z
N MET A 1 -29.01 3.70 4.90
CA MET A 1 -28.57 4.81 5.77
C MET A 1 -27.13 5.11 5.40
N THR A 2 -26.76 6.39 5.26
CA THR A 2 -25.39 6.81 4.95
C THR A 2 -24.46 6.48 6.11
N PHE A 3 -23.28 5.95 5.82
CA PHE A 3 -22.25 5.70 6.83
C PHE A 3 -21.90 6.98 7.61
N GLN A 4 -21.80 6.88 8.92
CA GLN A 4 -21.39 7.98 9.80
C GLN A 4 -20.17 7.58 10.62
N TYR A 5 -19.21 8.49 10.72
CA TYR A 5 -17.99 8.30 11.49
C TYR A 5 -18.20 8.69 12.96
N ASP A 6 -17.73 7.85 13.88
CA ASP A 6 -17.55 8.27 15.27
C ASP A 6 -16.42 9.29 15.35
N LYS A 7 -16.67 10.49 15.89
CA LYS A 7 -15.65 11.54 16.00
C LYS A 7 -14.43 11.04 16.79
N LEU A 8 -13.23 11.23 16.22
CA LEU A 8 -12.00 10.97 16.95
C LEU A 8 -11.81 12.01 18.07
N PRO A 9 -11.46 11.59 19.31
CA PRO A 9 -11.30 12.54 20.41
C PRO A 9 -10.13 13.52 20.24
N ASN A 10 -9.01 13.06 19.67
CA ASN A 10 -7.79 13.82 19.38
C ASN A 10 -6.79 12.95 18.58
N ASN A 11 -5.60 13.50 18.28
CA ASN A 11 -4.48 12.83 17.60
C ASN A 11 -3.86 11.63 18.35
N GLY A 12 -4.30 11.33 19.56
CA GLY A 12 -3.96 10.09 20.27
C GLY A 12 -4.74 8.88 19.75
N PHE A 13 -5.79 9.08 18.95
CA PHE A 13 -6.68 8.03 18.47
C PHE A 13 -6.57 7.80 16.97
N VAL A 14 -6.82 6.56 16.57
CA VAL A 14 -6.85 6.10 15.18
C VAL A 14 -8.03 5.15 14.98
N ARG A 15 -8.55 5.06 13.75
CA ARG A 15 -9.45 3.96 13.38
C ARG A 15 -8.65 2.86 12.71
N ILE A 16 -8.98 1.61 13.04
CA ILE A 16 -8.43 0.42 12.38
C ILE A 16 -9.58 -0.32 11.71
N PHE A 17 -9.35 -0.66 10.45
CA PHE A 17 -10.25 -1.37 9.56
C PHE A 17 -9.97 -2.88 9.62
N GLU A 18 -10.93 -3.66 10.10
CA GLU A 18 -10.86 -5.12 10.05
C GLU A 18 -11.42 -5.61 8.71
N LEU A 19 -10.54 -5.97 7.78
CA LEU A 19 -10.93 -6.64 6.54
C LEU A 19 -11.34 -8.09 6.85
N LYS A 20 -12.64 -8.41 6.69
CA LYS A 20 -13.14 -9.77 6.93
C LYS A 20 -12.67 -10.73 5.82
N PRO A 21 -12.46 -12.02 6.16
CA PRO A 21 -12.06 -13.02 5.17
C PRO A 21 -13.15 -13.28 4.13
N GLY A 22 -12.74 -13.76 2.96
CA GLY A 22 -13.67 -14.11 1.88
C GLY A 22 -12.97 -14.45 0.57
N LYS A 23 -13.70 -15.06 -0.36
CA LYS A 23 -13.22 -15.39 -1.71
C LYS A 23 -13.40 -14.21 -2.66
N ASP A 24 -12.66 -14.15 -3.76
CA ASP A 24 -12.64 -13.02 -4.70
C ASP A 24 -14.01 -12.48 -5.13
N GLY A 25 -15.03 -13.34 -5.29
CA GLY A 25 -16.38 -12.91 -5.64
C GLY A 25 -17.25 -12.41 -4.48
N ASP A 26 -16.85 -12.66 -3.24
CA ASP A 26 -17.63 -12.29 -2.06
C ASP A 26 -17.58 -10.76 -1.86
N PRO A 27 -18.66 -10.13 -1.37
CA PRO A 27 -18.67 -8.72 -1.02
C PRO A 27 -17.58 -8.39 0.01
N LEU A 28 -16.92 -7.23 -0.16
CA LEU A 28 -16.04 -6.70 0.88
C LEU A 28 -16.87 -6.26 2.08
N GLN A 29 -16.49 -6.74 3.26
CA GLN A 29 -17.12 -6.42 4.52
C GLN A 29 -16.04 -6.12 5.56
N ASP A 30 -16.37 -5.26 6.50
CA ASP A 30 -15.44 -4.90 7.55
C ASP A 30 -16.10 -4.75 8.92
N ASN A 31 -15.23 -4.44 9.89
CA ASN A 31 -15.59 -3.60 11.03
C ASN A 31 -14.57 -2.46 11.16
N LEU A 32 -15.02 -1.21 11.25
CA LEU A 32 -14.18 -0.05 11.54
C LEU A 32 -14.31 0.33 13.01
N ARG A 33 -13.19 0.35 13.75
CA ARG A 33 -13.17 0.62 15.19
C ARG A 33 -12.13 1.66 15.57
N THR A 34 -12.46 2.50 16.53
CA THR A 34 -11.57 3.52 17.10
C THR A 34 -10.76 2.94 18.25
N TYR A 35 -9.46 3.22 18.26
CA TYR A 35 -8.53 2.83 19.32
C TYR A 35 -7.67 4.02 19.74
N LEU A 36 -7.26 4.02 21.01
CA LEU A 36 -6.08 4.80 21.39
C LEU A 36 -4.88 4.19 20.66
N ARG A 37 -4.07 4.99 19.96
CA ARG A 37 -2.99 4.51 19.09
C ARG A 37 -2.00 3.57 19.79
N LYS A 38 -1.73 3.82 21.07
CA LYS A 38 -0.85 2.98 21.91
C LYS A 38 -1.48 1.63 22.31
N GLU A 39 -2.79 1.50 22.18
CA GLU A 39 -3.58 0.32 22.53
C GLU A 39 -4.21 -0.33 21.28
N ALA A 40 -3.92 0.19 20.09
CA ALA A 40 -4.41 -0.38 18.85
C ALA A 40 -3.90 -1.82 18.69
N PRO A 41 -4.72 -2.75 18.17
CA PRO A 41 -4.23 -4.08 17.84
C PRO A 41 -3.12 -3.99 16.80
N LYS A 42 -2.29 -5.02 16.69
CA LYS A 42 -1.30 -5.11 15.62
C LYS A 42 -2.02 -4.97 14.27
N TYR A 43 -1.61 -3.99 13.49
CA TYR A 43 -2.23 -3.64 12.22
C TYR A 43 -1.17 -3.43 11.15
N GLU A 44 -1.62 -3.40 9.91
CA GLU A 44 -0.83 -3.13 8.73
C GLU A 44 -1.29 -1.79 8.14
N ALA A 45 -0.43 -1.06 7.44
CA ALA A 45 -0.85 0.14 6.72
C ALA A 45 -0.96 -0.17 5.22
N LEU A 46 -1.92 0.45 4.54
CA LEU A 46 -2.01 0.40 3.07
C LEU A 46 -1.58 1.75 2.48
N SER A 47 -0.50 1.71 1.71
CA SER A 47 -0.01 2.81 0.89
C SER A 47 -0.38 2.56 -0.58
N TYR A 48 -1.06 3.51 -1.22
CA TYR A 48 -1.50 3.34 -2.60
C TYR A 48 -1.86 4.68 -3.25
N VAL A 49 -1.92 4.69 -4.59
CA VAL A 49 -2.48 5.82 -5.33
C VAL A 49 -3.99 5.64 -5.46
N TRP A 50 -4.74 6.68 -5.06
CA TRP A 50 -6.20 6.67 -5.22
C TRP A 50 -6.64 6.50 -6.67
N GLY A 51 -5.86 7.04 -7.61
CA GLY A 51 -6.20 7.12 -9.02
C GLY A 51 -7.37 8.09 -9.21
N SER A 52 -8.43 7.61 -9.87
CA SER A 52 -9.70 8.33 -9.92
C SER A 52 -10.28 8.53 -8.52
N SER A 53 -10.73 9.74 -8.21
CA SER A 53 -11.45 10.06 -6.96
C SER A 53 -12.91 9.57 -6.97
N VAL A 54 -13.38 9.01 -8.09
CA VAL A 54 -14.73 8.47 -8.22
C VAL A 54 -14.87 7.23 -7.33
N ARG A 55 -15.82 7.29 -6.39
CA ARG A 55 -16.16 6.20 -5.48
C ARG A 55 -17.39 5.48 -6.01
N ASN A 56 -17.17 4.40 -6.76
CA ASN A 56 -18.22 3.63 -7.43
C ASN A 56 -18.23 2.14 -7.07
N GLN A 57 -17.27 1.69 -6.26
CA GLN A 57 -17.24 0.32 -5.75
C GLN A 57 -17.90 0.27 -4.38
N HIS A 58 -18.69 -0.78 -4.17
CA HIS A 58 -19.51 -0.94 -2.97
C HIS A 58 -18.87 -1.91 -1.99
N MET A 59 -18.88 -1.55 -0.72
CA MET A 59 -18.52 -2.43 0.38
C MET A 59 -19.43 -2.17 1.58
N LYS A 60 -19.42 -3.07 2.56
CA LYS A 60 -20.13 -2.89 3.82
C LYS A 60 -19.16 -2.50 4.93
N CYS A 61 -19.34 -1.30 5.47
CA CYS A 61 -18.59 -0.79 6.61
C CYS A 61 -19.48 -0.66 7.84
N ASN A 62 -19.16 -1.38 8.90
CA ASN A 62 -20.02 -1.53 10.09
C ASN A 62 -21.49 -1.80 9.73
N ASP A 63 -21.74 -2.75 8.82
CA ASP A 63 -23.06 -3.11 8.27
C ASP A 63 -23.79 -2.03 7.45
N HIS A 64 -23.14 -0.90 7.17
CA HIS A 64 -23.66 0.18 6.34
C HIS A 64 -22.99 0.19 4.95
N GLU A 65 -23.69 0.71 3.96
CA GLU A 65 -23.15 0.90 2.62
C GLU A 65 -22.05 1.97 2.62
N PHE A 66 -20.91 1.62 2.04
CA PHE A 66 -19.74 2.49 1.95
C PHE A 66 -19.12 2.40 0.57
N MET A 67 -18.80 3.56 -0.01
CA MET A 67 -18.29 3.66 -1.38
C MET A 67 -16.79 3.92 -1.38
N ILE A 68 -16.05 3.10 -2.11
CA ILE A 68 -14.60 3.20 -2.28
C ILE A 68 -14.20 3.39 -3.74
N THR A 69 -12.96 3.82 -3.96
CA THR A 69 -12.41 3.90 -5.32
C THR A 69 -12.08 2.51 -5.86
N ASN A 70 -12.08 2.37 -7.18
CA ASN A 70 -11.69 1.12 -7.85
C ASN A 70 -10.30 0.63 -7.45
N SER A 71 -9.34 1.56 -7.29
CA SER A 71 -7.98 1.22 -6.84
C SER A 71 -7.98 0.56 -5.45
N LEU A 72 -8.82 1.06 -4.53
CA LEU A 72 -8.93 0.50 -3.19
C LEU A 72 -9.66 -0.84 -3.16
N ASP A 73 -10.71 -1.03 -3.97
CA ASP A 73 -11.39 -2.34 -4.08
C ASP A 73 -10.41 -3.44 -4.52
N LEU A 74 -9.63 -3.18 -5.57
CA LEU A 74 -8.63 -4.12 -6.08
C LEU A 74 -7.54 -4.42 -5.02
N ALA A 75 -7.03 -3.39 -4.34
CA ALA A 75 -6.04 -3.54 -3.28
C ALA A 75 -6.58 -4.38 -2.11
N LEU A 76 -7.82 -4.11 -1.66
CA LEU A 76 -8.46 -4.86 -0.58
C LEU A 76 -8.69 -6.32 -0.97
N ARG A 77 -9.14 -6.60 -2.19
CA ARG A 77 -9.29 -7.98 -2.67
C ARG A 77 -7.96 -8.72 -2.72
N ARG A 78 -6.90 -8.05 -3.18
CA ARG A 78 -5.54 -8.59 -3.20
C ARG A 78 -5.03 -8.91 -1.78
N LEU A 79 -5.34 -8.07 -0.81
CA LEU A 79 -4.97 -8.25 0.60
C LEU A 79 -5.84 -9.30 1.32
N ARG A 80 -7.10 -9.49 0.91
CA ARG A 80 -8.07 -10.30 1.64
C ARG A 80 -7.61 -11.75 1.74
N SER A 81 -7.56 -12.27 2.96
CA SER A 81 -7.33 -13.69 3.22
C SER A 81 -8.64 -14.48 3.08
N ILE A 82 -8.51 -15.77 2.74
CA ILE A 82 -9.64 -16.68 2.64
C ILE A 82 -10.16 -17.08 4.04
N SER A 83 -9.29 -17.12 5.05
CA SER A 83 -9.59 -17.66 6.38
C SER A 83 -9.54 -16.63 7.50
N ASP A 84 -8.68 -15.62 7.38
CA ASP A 84 -8.32 -14.76 8.51
C ASP A 84 -8.68 -13.29 8.25
N SER A 85 -9.14 -12.59 9.28
CA SER A 85 -9.29 -11.14 9.23
C SER A 85 -7.92 -10.46 9.19
N ARG A 86 -7.81 -9.34 8.47
CA ARG A 86 -6.64 -8.47 8.51
C ARG A 86 -6.99 -7.11 9.10
N PHE A 87 -6.13 -6.59 9.97
CA PHE A 87 -6.31 -5.27 10.57
C PHE A 87 -5.47 -4.26 9.81
N LEU A 88 -6.14 -3.30 9.16
CA LEU A 88 -5.52 -2.36 8.26
C LEU A 88 -5.76 -0.91 8.72
N TRP A 89 -4.79 -0.05 8.52
CA TRP A 89 -4.99 1.39 8.47
C TRP A 89 -4.96 1.85 7.01
N ILE A 90 -6.03 2.50 6.57
CA ILE A 90 -6.22 2.90 5.18
C ILE A 90 -6.69 4.36 5.17
N TYR A 91 -5.90 5.27 4.60
CA TYR A 91 -6.20 6.70 4.61
C TYR A 91 -7.63 7.04 4.13
N GLN A 92 -8.14 6.37 3.09
CA GLN A 92 -9.48 6.63 2.54
C GLN A 92 -10.64 6.19 3.45
N ILE A 93 -10.42 5.19 4.32
CA ILE A 93 -11.47 4.58 5.18
C ILE A 93 -11.30 4.97 6.65
N CYS A 94 -10.08 5.00 7.18
CA CYS A 94 -9.83 5.22 8.60
C CYS A 94 -9.95 6.69 9.01
N ILE A 95 -9.97 7.60 8.04
CA ILE A 95 -10.14 9.04 8.22
C ILE A 95 -11.42 9.47 7.52
N ASP A 96 -12.25 10.23 8.22
CA ASP A 96 -13.41 10.91 7.64
C ASP A 96 -12.94 11.96 6.62
N GLN A 97 -13.01 11.59 5.35
CA GLN A 97 -12.58 12.45 4.25
C GLN A 97 -13.46 13.70 4.06
N THR A 98 -14.62 13.78 4.73
CA THR A 98 -15.52 14.93 4.69
C THR A 98 -15.19 15.97 5.77
N SER A 99 -14.45 15.59 6.81
CA SER A 99 -13.98 16.48 7.88
C SER A 99 -12.58 17.00 7.61
N LEU A 100 -12.47 18.28 7.24
CA LEU A 100 -11.16 18.91 7.02
C LEU A 100 -10.31 18.96 8.29
N GLU A 101 -10.97 19.15 9.44
CA GLU A 101 -10.35 19.13 10.77
C GLU A 101 -9.70 17.78 11.02
N GLU A 102 -10.47 16.68 10.91
CA GLU A 102 -9.97 15.33 11.15
C GLU A 102 -8.85 14.95 10.17
N ARG A 103 -9.01 15.31 8.89
CA ARG A 103 -7.96 15.07 7.88
C ARG A 103 -6.64 15.76 8.24
N SER A 104 -6.69 17.02 8.65
CA SER A 104 -5.48 17.78 9.00
C SER A 104 -4.81 17.19 10.25
N GLU A 105 -5.63 16.85 11.25
CA GLU A 105 -5.22 16.18 12.48
C GLU A 105 -4.52 14.84 12.21
N GLN A 106 -5.15 13.96 11.45
CA GLN A 106 -4.62 12.62 11.15
C GLN A 106 -3.39 12.67 10.21
N VAL A 107 -3.36 13.61 9.26
CA VAL A 107 -2.16 13.84 8.41
C VAL A 107 -0.97 14.29 9.26
N SER A 108 -1.18 15.10 10.29
CA SER A 108 -0.10 15.56 11.17
C SER A 108 0.60 14.44 11.96
N ILE A 109 -0.08 13.30 12.13
CA ILE A 109 0.44 12.10 12.82
C ILE A 109 0.64 10.91 11.88
N MET A 110 0.61 11.12 10.56
CA MET A 110 0.65 10.00 9.60
C MET A 110 1.94 9.18 9.73
N GLY A 111 3.11 9.82 9.87
CA GLY A 111 4.38 9.10 10.11
C GLY A 111 4.37 8.27 11.39
N ASP A 112 3.69 8.75 12.43
CA ASP A 112 3.44 8.09 13.71
C ASP A 112 2.49 6.88 13.61
N ILE A 113 1.66 6.84 12.56
CA ILE A 113 0.78 5.71 12.24
C ILE A 113 1.57 4.68 11.41
N TYR A 114 2.23 5.11 10.33
CA TYR A 114 3.02 4.19 9.50
C TYR A 114 4.17 3.53 10.27
N SER A 115 4.83 4.24 11.18
CA SER A 115 5.86 3.67 12.06
C SER A 115 5.30 2.65 13.07
N GLY A 116 4.03 2.79 13.47
CA GLY A 116 3.36 1.87 14.36
C GLY A 116 2.77 0.64 13.67
N ALA A 117 2.75 0.60 12.33
CA ALA A 117 2.25 -0.53 11.57
C ALA A 117 3.27 -1.68 11.59
N ALA A 118 2.76 -2.92 11.63
CA ALA A 118 3.58 -4.12 11.53
C ALA A 118 4.25 -4.27 10.16
N VAL A 119 3.52 -3.88 9.12
CA VAL A 119 3.98 -3.85 7.73
C VAL A 119 3.24 -2.74 7.01
N VAL A 120 3.92 -2.10 6.06
CA VAL A 120 3.32 -1.18 5.11
C VAL A 120 3.20 -1.91 3.79
N ASN A 121 1.98 -2.22 3.40
CA ASN A 121 1.70 -2.82 2.10
C ASN A 121 1.53 -1.70 1.06
N THR A 122 2.24 -1.81 -0.06
CA THR A 122 2.11 -0.88 -1.18
C THR A 122 1.42 -1.52 -2.36
N TRP A 123 0.37 -0.84 -2.79
CA TRP A 123 -0.36 -1.21 -4.00
C TRP A 123 0.00 -0.27 -5.16
N LEU A 124 0.65 -0.82 -6.18
CA LEU A 124 1.00 -0.10 -7.42
C LEU A 124 -0.09 -0.20 -8.49
N GLY A 125 -1.10 -1.05 -8.29
CA GLY A 125 -2.12 -1.37 -9.27
C GLY A 125 -1.95 -2.77 -9.85
N PRO A 126 -2.93 -3.23 -10.66
CA PRO A 126 -2.80 -4.50 -11.35
C PRO A 126 -1.58 -4.50 -12.27
N ALA A 127 -0.79 -5.57 -12.20
CA ALA A 127 0.34 -5.82 -13.09
C ALA A 127 0.16 -7.17 -13.78
N ASP A 128 0.77 -7.32 -14.95
CA ASP A 128 0.94 -8.64 -15.55
C ASP A 128 1.84 -9.50 -14.65
N ALA A 129 1.49 -10.78 -14.45
CA ALA A 129 2.20 -11.66 -13.54
C ALA A 129 3.66 -11.90 -13.98
N GLY A 130 3.92 -11.94 -15.29
CA GLY A 130 5.25 -12.06 -15.85
C GLY A 130 6.07 -10.79 -15.63
N GLU A 131 5.48 -9.62 -15.87
CA GLU A 131 6.13 -8.32 -15.61
C GLU A 131 6.46 -8.13 -14.12
N ALA A 132 5.52 -8.47 -13.22
CA ALA A 132 5.71 -8.38 -11.78
C ALA A 132 6.84 -9.30 -11.31
N ALA A 133 6.83 -10.59 -11.70
CA ALA A 133 7.86 -11.55 -11.31
C ALA A 133 9.26 -11.15 -11.79
N THR A 134 9.34 -10.63 -13.03
CA THR A 134 10.59 -10.16 -13.61
C THR A 134 11.13 -8.95 -12.86
N THR A 135 10.26 -8.01 -12.51
CA THR A 135 10.62 -6.81 -11.75
C THR A 135 11.05 -7.14 -10.33
N THR A 136 10.34 -8.04 -9.64
CA THR A 136 10.71 -8.55 -8.31
C THR A 136 12.10 -9.20 -8.32
N THR A 137 12.40 -9.96 -9.37
CA THR A 137 13.72 -10.60 -9.53
C THR A 137 14.82 -9.54 -9.62
N ILE A 138 14.68 -8.54 -10.50
CA ILE A 138 15.68 -7.47 -10.63
C ILE A 138 15.87 -6.73 -9.29
N ILE A 139 14.79 -6.34 -8.63
CA ILE A 139 14.87 -5.58 -7.37
C ILE A 139 15.56 -6.39 -6.28
N SER A 140 15.21 -7.68 -6.13
CA SER A 140 15.80 -8.55 -5.11
C SER A 140 17.29 -8.74 -5.35
N THR A 141 17.68 -9.02 -6.60
CA THR A 141 19.08 -9.13 -7.00
C THR A 141 19.87 -7.85 -6.72
N LEU A 142 19.30 -6.68 -7.04
CA LEU A 142 19.93 -5.39 -6.77
C LEU A 142 20.04 -5.08 -5.28
N ALA A 143 19.05 -5.47 -4.47
CA ALA A 143 19.06 -5.26 -3.02
C ALA A 143 20.11 -6.14 -2.31
N GLU A 144 20.36 -7.34 -2.83
CA GLU A 144 21.39 -8.26 -2.33
C GLU A 144 22.81 -7.91 -2.80
N ALA A 145 22.92 -7.18 -3.91
CA ALA A 145 24.20 -6.71 -4.43
C ALA A 145 24.83 -5.69 -3.45
N LYS A 146 25.77 -6.17 -2.62
CA LYS A 146 26.43 -5.42 -1.53
C LYS A 146 27.06 -4.08 -1.94
N SER A 147 27.33 -3.90 -3.23
CA SER A 147 27.56 -2.59 -3.86
C SER A 147 27.64 -2.82 -5.36
N LEU A 148 26.86 -2.08 -6.15
CA LEU A 148 27.27 -1.81 -7.52
C LEU A 148 28.50 -0.91 -7.40
N GLU A 149 29.71 -1.45 -7.68
CA GLU A 149 30.90 -0.61 -7.73
C GLU A 149 30.59 0.58 -8.65
N ASN A 150 30.88 1.79 -8.17
CA ASN A 150 30.57 3.04 -8.83
C ASN A 150 31.46 3.20 -10.08
N ARG A 151 31.14 2.48 -11.16
CA ARG A 151 31.95 2.35 -12.39
C ARG A 151 31.58 3.38 -13.46
N GLY A 152 31.07 4.53 -13.03
CA GLY A 152 30.69 5.67 -13.89
C GLY A 152 29.24 5.64 -14.36
N ASP A 153 28.82 6.69 -15.08
CA ASP A 153 27.42 6.94 -15.47
C ASP A 153 26.89 6.02 -16.60
N HIS A 154 27.52 4.86 -16.84
CA HIS A 154 27.20 3.98 -17.96
C HIS A 154 26.49 2.72 -17.45
N PHE A 155 25.43 2.30 -18.15
CA PHE A 155 24.74 1.05 -17.85
C PHE A 155 25.72 -0.13 -17.98
N PRO A 156 25.74 -1.13 -17.09
CA PRO A 156 26.77 -2.19 -17.11
C PRO A 156 26.68 -3.12 -18.32
N GLU A 157 27.81 -3.70 -18.76
CA GLU A 157 27.87 -4.68 -19.87
C GLU A 157 27.18 -6.01 -19.52
N ASN A 158 26.75 -6.76 -20.53
CA ASN A 158 25.99 -8.01 -20.35
C ASN A 158 26.70 -9.05 -19.49
N GLU A 159 28.01 -9.19 -19.65
CA GLU A 159 28.83 -10.14 -18.87
C GLU A 159 28.71 -9.86 -17.37
N TYR A 160 28.82 -8.60 -16.98
CA TYR A 160 28.71 -8.18 -15.58
C TYR A 160 27.28 -8.29 -15.04
N LEU A 161 26.27 -7.95 -15.84
CA LEU A 161 24.87 -8.13 -15.44
C LEU A 161 24.59 -9.61 -15.12
N GLN A 162 25.06 -10.51 -15.97
CA GLN A 162 24.88 -11.95 -15.77
C GLN A 162 25.64 -12.47 -14.54
N GLU A 163 26.85 -11.96 -14.26
CA GLU A 163 27.59 -12.27 -13.03
C GLU A 163 26.81 -11.89 -11.77
N LEU A 164 26.06 -10.79 -11.82
CA LEU A 164 25.17 -10.36 -10.74
C LEU A 164 23.84 -11.14 -10.71
N GLY A 165 23.55 -12.01 -11.68
CA GLY A 165 22.23 -12.65 -11.81
C GLY A 165 21.14 -11.71 -12.34
N LEU A 166 21.53 -10.62 -13.01
CA LEU A 166 20.65 -9.66 -13.67
C LEU A 166 20.45 -10.02 -15.16
N PRO A 167 19.32 -9.60 -15.76
CA PRO A 167 19.06 -9.81 -17.17
C PRO A 167 20.01 -8.97 -18.05
N THR A 168 20.24 -9.41 -19.29
CA THR A 168 21.02 -8.67 -20.29
C THR A 168 20.34 -7.33 -20.66
N ARG A 169 21.11 -6.39 -21.20
CA ARG A 169 20.66 -5.04 -21.57
C ARG A 169 19.44 -5.01 -22.48
N ASP A 170 19.34 -5.97 -23.39
CA ASP A 170 18.27 -6.10 -24.39
C ASP A 170 17.00 -6.80 -23.84
N SER A 171 17.04 -7.26 -22.58
CA SER A 171 15.88 -7.89 -21.96
C SER A 171 14.73 -6.91 -21.74
N SER A 172 13.51 -7.34 -22.06
CA SER A 172 12.27 -6.60 -21.75
C SER A 172 12.05 -6.40 -20.25
N ALA A 173 12.77 -7.14 -19.40
CA ALA A 173 12.77 -7.01 -17.95
C ALA A 173 13.05 -5.58 -17.46
N TRP A 174 13.98 -4.88 -18.12
CA TRP A 174 14.28 -3.48 -17.82
C TRP A 174 13.11 -2.55 -18.16
N GLY A 175 12.37 -2.89 -19.23
CA GLY A 175 11.13 -2.21 -19.58
C GLY A 175 10.06 -2.37 -18.50
N ALA A 176 9.88 -3.58 -17.96
CA ALA A 176 8.94 -3.84 -16.87
C ALA A 176 9.31 -3.05 -15.60
N LEU A 177 10.58 -3.06 -15.20
CA LEU A 177 11.07 -2.25 -14.08
C LEU A 177 10.83 -0.76 -14.32
N ASN A 178 11.15 -0.26 -15.51
CA ASN A 178 10.92 1.14 -15.86
C ASN A 178 9.43 1.50 -15.84
N SER A 179 8.55 0.64 -16.34
CA SER A 179 7.09 0.83 -16.26
C SER A 179 6.62 0.91 -14.81
N MET A 180 7.13 0.04 -13.92
CA MET A 180 6.83 0.08 -12.49
C MET A 180 7.28 1.40 -11.86
N LEU A 181 8.52 1.82 -12.09
CA LEU A 181 9.08 3.06 -11.51
C LEU A 181 8.38 4.34 -12.03
N ASN A 182 7.81 4.29 -13.23
CA ASN A 182 7.02 5.38 -13.81
C ASN A 182 5.55 5.38 -13.37
N THR A 183 5.14 4.47 -12.48
CA THR A 183 3.79 4.55 -11.91
C THR A 183 3.62 5.83 -11.10
N PRO A 184 2.40 6.42 -11.04
CA PRO A 184 2.14 7.64 -10.26
C PRO A 184 2.44 7.52 -8.76
N TYR A 185 2.71 6.31 -8.27
CA TYR A 185 3.04 6.06 -6.87
C TYR A 185 4.37 6.72 -6.49
N PHE A 186 5.41 6.53 -7.29
CA PHE A 186 6.78 6.98 -6.99
C PHE A 186 6.97 8.50 -7.11
N SER A 187 6.01 9.23 -7.66
CA SER A 187 6.04 10.71 -7.72
C SER A 187 5.35 11.38 -6.52
N ARG A 188 4.78 10.61 -5.59
CA ARG A 188 4.09 11.15 -4.41
C ARG A 188 5.09 11.57 -3.35
N VAL A 189 5.04 12.83 -2.92
CA VAL A 189 5.85 13.33 -1.77
C VAL A 189 5.62 12.50 -0.50
N TRP A 190 4.39 12.06 -0.27
CA TRP A 190 4.01 11.30 0.93
C TRP A 190 4.64 9.92 1.03
N ILE A 191 5.18 9.36 -0.05
CA ILE A 191 5.89 8.07 -0.04
C ILE A 191 7.04 8.07 0.98
N MET A 192 7.65 9.23 1.23
CA MET A 192 8.72 9.38 2.22
C MET A 192 8.25 9.08 3.64
N GLN A 193 7.06 9.54 4.02
CA GLN A 193 6.49 9.27 5.35
C GLN A 193 5.97 7.84 5.48
N GLU A 194 5.68 7.19 4.36
CA GLU A 194 5.14 5.83 4.32
C GLU A 194 6.30 4.80 4.34
N LEU A 195 7.36 5.04 3.55
CA LEU A 195 8.52 4.13 3.42
C LEU A 195 9.59 4.35 4.48
N ALA A 196 9.98 5.60 4.74
CA ALA A 196 11.19 5.87 5.53
C ALA A 196 11.03 5.48 7.01
N VAL A 197 9.80 5.33 7.48
CA VAL A 197 9.48 4.99 8.87
C VAL A 197 8.87 3.60 9.02
N ALA A 198 8.62 2.90 7.90
CA ALA A 198 8.04 1.55 7.92
C ALA A 198 8.98 0.57 8.60
N PRO A 199 8.51 -0.21 9.61
CA PRO A 199 9.32 -1.29 10.17
C PRO A 199 9.58 -2.42 9.18
N THR A 200 8.61 -2.68 8.30
CA THR A 200 8.67 -3.67 7.23
C THR A 200 7.81 -3.17 6.06
N TYR A 201 8.21 -3.49 4.83
CA TYR A 201 7.59 -2.96 3.63
C TYR A 201 7.38 -4.08 2.59
N ASP A 202 6.14 -4.22 2.11
CA ASP A 202 5.75 -5.23 1.12
C ASP A 202 5.13 -4.57 -0.12
N LEU A 203 5.51 -5.06 -1.30
CA LEU A 203 4.94 -4.64 -2.59
C LEU A 203 3.90 -5.67 -3.04
N LEU A 204 2.65 -5.25 -3.26
CA LEU A 204 1.49 -6.10 -3.52
C LEU A 204 1.15 -6.33 -5.00
#